data_AF-K2QW17-F1
#
_entry.id   AF-K2QW17-F1
#
_cell.length_a   1.000
_cell.length_b   1.000
_cell.length_c   1.000
_cell.angle_alpha   90.00
_cell.angle_beta   90.00
_cell.angle_gamma   90.00
#
_symmetry.space_group_name_H-M   'P 1'
#
loop_
_entity.id
_entity.type
_entity.pdbx_description
1 polymer ?
#
loop_
_entity_poly.entity_id
_entity_poly.type
_entity_poly.pdbx_seq_one_letter_code
_entity_poly.pdbx_strand_id
1 'polypeptide(L)'
;ERFEAITERHIHQDGDPYGVLGVKPSDDFATIRKRYRALAAENHPDRLHARGVPTEFHAVAHHRMAKFNAAYSAIEKARRAA
;
A
#
# COMPACT_ATOMS: atom_id res chain seq x y z
N GLU A 1 -14.28 15.27 -12.71
CA GLU A 1 -12.91 15.71 -12.36
C GLU A 1 -12.18 14.54 -11.70
N ARG A 2 -10.95 14.24 -12.12
CA ARG A 2 -10.25 12.97 -11.81
C ARG A 2 -9.35 13.06 -10.57
N PHE A 3 -9.18 14.28 -10.03
CA PHE A 3 -8.33 14.55 -8.88
C PHE A 3 -9.03 14.25 -7.55
N GLU A 4 -10.33 14.56 -7.41
CA GLU A 4 -11.07 14.29 -6.17
C GLU A 4 -11.14 12.80 -5.82
N ALA A 5 -11.35 11.93 -6.80
CA ALA A 5 -11.37 10.47 -6.59
C ALA A 5 -10.01 9.88 -6.13
N ILE A 6 -8.90 10.59 -6.39
CA ILE A 6 -7.56 10.20 -5.93
C ILE A 6 -7.35 10.68 -4.49
N THR A 7 -7.88 11.84 -4.13
CA THR A 7 -7.73 12.44 -2.80
C THR A 7 -8.72 11.85 -1.78
N GLU A 8 -9.93 11.50 -2.19
CA GLU A 8 -10.98 10.96 -1.31
C GLU A 8 -10.62 9.57 -0.76
N ARG A 9 -9.86 8.78 -1.54
CA ARG A 9 -9.25 7.52 -1.07
C ARG A 9 -8.12 7.73 -0.06
N HIS A 10 -7.50 8.91 -0.04
CA HIS A 10 -6.32 9.19 0.78
C HIS A 10 -6.68 9.52 2.24
N ILE A 11 -7.87 10.07 2.48
CA ILE A 11 -8.24 10.65 3.78
C ILE A 11 -8.97 9.65 4.70
N HIS A 12 -9.56 8.58 4.17
CA HIS A 12 -10.32 7.60 4.98
C HIS A 12 -9.57 6.28 5.27
N GLN A 13 -8.29 6.17 4.89
CA GLN A 13 -7.52 4.92 4.97
C GLN A 13 -6.56 4.82 6.16
N ASP A 14 -6.48 5.82 7.05
CA ASP A 14 -5.51 5.79 8.15
C ASP A 14 -5.83 4.77 9.27
N GLY A 15 -6.93 4.00 9.15
CA GLY A 15 -7.29 2.94 10.11
C GLY A 15 -7.66 1.57 9.53
N ASP A 16 -7.92 1.45 8.22
CA ASP A 16 -8.31 0.18 7.60
C ASP A 16 -7.14 -0.44 6.82
N PRO A 17 -6.46 -1.48 7.34
CA PRO A 17 -5.34 -2.08 6.66
C PRO A 17 -5.75 -2.81 5.35
N TYR A 18 -7.00 -3.26 5.23
CA TYR A 18 -7.49 -3.88 4.00
C TYR A 18 -7.72 -2.82 2.91
N GLY A 19 -8.31 -1.69 3.28
CA GLY A 19 -8.43 -0.50 2.44
C GLY A 19 -7.08 0.01 1.93
N VAL A 20 -6.06 0.10 2.79
CA VAL A 20 -4.70 0.53 2.42
C VAL A 20 -4.08 -0.38 1.34
N LEU A 21 -4.31 -1.69 1.40
CA LEU A 21 -3.85 -2.64 0.38
C LEU A 21 -4.83 -2.75 -0.82
N GLY A 22 -6.00 -2.11 -0.75
CA GLY A 22 -7.04 -2.20 -1.77
C GLY A 22 -7.61 -3.60 -1.93
N VAL A 23 -7.76 -4.32 -0.82
CA VAL A 23 -8.29 -5.69 -0.72
C VAL A 23 -9.49 -5.72 0.22
N LYS A 24 -10.22 -6.83 0.25
CA LYS A 24 -11.34 -7.03 1.17
C LYS A 24 -10.91 -7.87 2.38
N PRO A 25 -11.52 -7.68 3.56
CA PRO A 25 -11.32 -8.57 4.71
C PRO A 25 -11.66 -10.03 4.42
N SER A 26 -12.56 -10.29 3.47
CA SER A 26 -12.97 -11.63 3.01
C SER A 26 -11.97 -12.29 2.07
N ASP A 27 -11.00 -11.56 1.53
CA ASP A 27 -10.03 -12.14 0.59
C ASP A 27 -9.14 -13.17 1.32
N ASP A 28 -8.68 -14.17 0.57
CA ASP A 28 -7.73 -15.13 1.10
C ASP A 28 -6.34 -14.48 1.32
N PHE A 29 -5.55 -15.07 2.21
CA PHE A 29 -4.25 -14.49 2.57
C PHE A 29 -3.26 -14.48 1.39
N ALA A 30 -3.38 -15.41 0.44
CA ALA A 30 -2.51 -15.47 -0.72
C ALA A 30 -2.77 -14.29 -1.67
N THR A 31 -4.04 -13.92 -1.86
CA THR A 31 -4.51 -12.77 -2.62
C THR A 31 -4.05 -11.48 -1.97
N ILE A 32 -4.21 -11.35 -0.65
CA ILE A 32 -3.72 -10.20 0.12
C ILE A 32 -2.20 -10.04 -0.04
N ARG A 33 -1.44 -11.14 0.14
CA ARG A 33 0.01 -11.15 -0.03
C ARG A 33 0.45 -10.79 -1.45
N LYS A 34 -0.27 -11.28 -2.48
CA LYS A 34 0.00 -10.94 -3.89
C LYS A 34 -0.20 -9.44 -4.14
N ARG A 35 -1.28 -8.85 -3.61
CA ARG A 35 -1.57 -7.42 -3.73
C ARG A 35 -0.54 -6.56 -3.01
N TYR A 36 -0.16 -6.94 -1.79
CA TYR A 36 0.94 -6.30 -1.07
C TYR A 36 2.25 -6.29 -1.88
N ARG A 37 2.67 -7.44 -2.43
CA ARG A 37 3.89 -7.52 -3.25
C ARG A 37 3.83 -6.65 -4.51
N ALA A 38 2.68 -6.58 -5.16
CA ALA A 38 2.50 -5.69 -6.32
C ALA A 38 2.68 -4.23 -5.92
N LEU A 39 2.01 -3.78 -4.86
CA LEU A 39 2.13 -2.41 -4.34
C LEU A 39 3.56 -2.06 -3.91
N ALA A 40 4.23 -2.96 -3.20
CA ALA A 40 5.62 -2.78 -2.79
C ALA A 40 6.56 -2.67 -4.01
N ALA A 41 6.36 -3.51 -5.02
CA ALA A 41 7.19 -3.50 -6.22
C ALA A 41 6.91 -2.28 -7.12
N GLU A 42 5.69 -1.74 -7.13
CA GLU A 42 5.32 -0.51 -7.84
C GLU A 42 5.90 0.75 -7.18
N ASN A 43 6.05 0.74 -5.84
CA ASN A 43 6.54 1.88 -5.07
C ASN A 43 8.00 1.71 -4.64
N HIS A 44 8.71 0.69 -5.12
CA HIS A 44 10.09 0.43 -4.74
C HIS A 44 11.01 1.56 -5.20
N PRO A 45 11.87 2.13 -4.33
CA PRO A 45 12.77 3.22 -4.68
C PRO A 45 13.66 2.86 -5.87
N ASP A 46 14.20 1.64 -5.94
CA ASP A 46 15.02 1.20 -7.09
C ASP A 46 14.26 1.23 -8.41
N ARG A 47 12.97 0.87 -8.43
CA ARG A 47 12.15 0.94 -9.66
C ARG A 47 11.81 2.37 -10.04
N LEU A 48 11.66 3.25 -9.06
CA LEU A 48 11.43 4.67 -9.31
C LEU A 48 12.71 5.35 -9.82
N HIS A 49 13.85 4.99 -9.25
CA HIS A 49 15.16 5.44 -9.71
C HIS A 49 15.43 4.99 -11.16
N ALA A 50 15.15 3.73 -11.48
CA ALA A 50 15.25 3.21 -12.85
C ALA A 50 14.32 3.91 -13.86
N ARG A 51 13.25 4.57 -13.39
CA ARG A 51 12.31 5.35 -14.20
C ARG A 51 12.69 6.84 -14.31
N GLY A 52 13.82 7.26 -13.74
CA GLY A 52 14.26 8.65 -13.74
C GLY A 52 13.41 9.55 -12.86
N VAL A 53 12.74 8.98 -11.83
CA VAL A 53 11.95 9.76 -10.88
C VAL A 53 12.89 10.59 -10.00
N PRO A 54 12.67 11.91 -9.87
CA PRO A 54 13.49 12.76 -9.01
C PRO A 54 13.45 12.31 -7.54
N THR A 55 14.56 12.50 -6.84
CA THR A 55 14.77 12.08 -5.45
C THR A 55 13.74 12.65 -4.48
N GLU A 56 13.16 13.81 -4.79
CA GLU A 56 12.10 14.45 -4.03
C GLU A 56 10.84 13.58 -3.94
N PHE A 57 10.57 12.77 -4.97
CA PHE A 57 9.46 11.82 -4.98
C PHE A 57 9.79 10.48 -4.30
N HIS A 58 11.07 10.22 -3.99
CA HIS A 58 11.46 9.03 -3.24
C HIS A 58 10.91 9.09 -1.80
N ALA A 59 10.83 10.28 -1.20
CA ALA A 59 10.23 10.45 0.12
C ALA A 59 8.75 10.03 0.14
N VAL A 60 8.00 10.39 -0.91
CA VAL A 60 6.59 10.00 -1.07
C VAL A 60 6.46 8.49 -1.26
N ALA A 61 7.32 7.89 -2.07
CA ALA A 61 7.35 6.45 -2.28
C ALA A 61 7.69 5.67 -1.00
N HIS A 62 8.68 6.14 -0.25
CA HIS A 62 9.06 5.58 1.04
C HIS A 62 7.89 5.64 2.04
N HIS A 63 7.22 6.78 2.13
CA HIS A 63 6.04 6.94 2.98
C HIS A 63 4.90 5.97 2.59
N ARG A 64 4.64 5.80 1.29
CA ARG A 64 3.65 4.82 0.79
C ARG A 64 4.04 3.38 1.11
N MET A 65 5.30 3.01 0.89
CA MET A 65 5.81 1.69 1.26
C MET A 65 5.65 1.42 2.76
N ALA A 66 5.97 2.40 3.62
CA ALA A 66 5.77 2.29 5.06
C ALA A 66 4.29 2.02 5.41
N LYS A 67 3.35 2.73 4.77
CA LYS A 67 1.90 2.47 4.94
C LYS A 67 1.51 1.05 4.52
N PHE A 68 1.98 0.57 3.36
CA PHE A 68 1.69 -0.80 2.90
C PHE A 68 2.26 -1.88 3.83
N ASN A 69 3.49 -1.67 4.32
CA ASN A 69 4.13 -2.59 5.26
C ASN A 69 3.36 -2.66 6.59
N ALA A 70 2.94 -1.51 7.12
CA ALA A 70 2.16 -1.44 8.35
C ALA A 70 0.80 -2.16 8.19
N ALA A 71 0.11 -1.91 7.08
CA ALA A 71 -1.18 -2.54 6.78
C ALA A 71 -1.06 -4.07 6.64
N TYR A 72 -0.08 -4.55 5.87
CA TYR A 72 0.15 -5.99 5.72
C TYR A 72 0.50 -6.65 7.06
N SER A 73 1.34 -6.01 7.88
CA SER A 73 1.68 -6.51 9.22
C SER A 73 0.46 -6.58 10.15
N ALA A 74 -0.42 -5.57 10.11
CA ALA A 74 -1.66 -5.56 10.90
C ALA A 74 -2.59 -6.72 10.50
N ILE A 75 -2.76 -6.97 9.20
CA ILE A 75 -3.57 -8.09 8.69
C ILE A 75 -2.97 -9.44 9.08
N GLU A 76 -1.65 -9.60 8.92
CA GLU A 76 -0.96 -10.85 9.26
C GLU A 76 -1.09 -11.17 10.76
N LYS A 77 -0.95 -10.16 11.63
CA LYS A 77 -1.18 -10.30 13.07
C LYS A 77 -2.62 -10.69 13.40
N ALA A 78 -3.60 -9.99 12.82
CA ALA A 78 -5.01 -10.27 13.03
C ALA A 78 -5.41 -11.68 12.58
N ARG A 79 -4.90 -12.14 11.43
CA ARG A 79 -5.16 -13.48 10.89
C ARG A 79 -4.43 -14.60 11.63
N ARG A 80 -3.36 -14.30 12.36
CA ARG A 80 -2.65 -15.28 13.22
C ARG A 80 -3.30 -15.43 14.60
N ALA A 81 -3.98 -14.38 15.07
CA ALA A 81 -4.66 -14.38 16.36
C ALA A 81 -6.09 -14.96 16.31
N ALA A 82 -6.64 -15.12 15.10
CA ALA A 82 -7.92 -15.77 14.81
C ALA A 82 -7.72 -17.27 14.55
#